data_AF-A0A941DQD2-F1
#
_entry.id   AF-A0A941DQD2-F1
#
_cell.length_a   1.000
_cell.length_b   1.000
_cell.length_c   1.000
_cell.angle_alpha   90.00
_cell.angle_beta   90.00
_cell.angle_gamma   90.00
#
_symmetry.space_group_name_H-M   'P 1'
#
loop_
_entity.id
_entity.type
_entity.pdbx_description
1 polymer ?
#
loop_
_entity_poly.entity_id
_entity_poly.type
_entity_poly.pdbx_seq_one_letter_code
_entity_poly.pdbx_strand_id
1 'polypeptide(L)' 'MLADKSEKVQGPASYFPSIEKKYGQPIAHWIALVEATLPLRHMELVQMLKTEYQMGHGHANAIVA' A
#
# COMPACT_ATOMS: atom_id res chain seq x y z
N MET A 1 30.99 12.04 9.05
CA MET A 1 29.98 11.29 9.82
C MET A 1 28.61 11.72 9.33
N LEU A 2 27.97 10.93 8.47
CA LEU A 2 26.57 11.16 8.08
C LEU A 2 25.76 10.10 8.82
N ALA A 3 25.04 10.52 9.85
CA ALA A 3 24.08 9.65 10.51
C ALA A 3 22.91 9.44 9.55
N ASP A 4 22.85 8.29 8.90
CA ASP A 4 21.64 7.80 8.25
C ASP A 4 20.63 7.48 9.35
N LYS A 5 19.84 8.48 9.74
CA LYS A 5 18.65 8.25 10.56
C LYS A 5 17.61 7.63 9.64
N SER A 6 17.63 6.30 9.56
CA SER A 6 16.45 5.56 9.13
C SER A 6 15.33 5.86 10.13
N GLU A 7 14.49 6.84 9.79
CA GLU A 7 13.23 7.05 10.48
C GLU A 7 12.48 5.72 10.43
N LYS A 8 12.30 5.09 11.59
CA LYS A 8 11.57 3.84 11.68
C LYS A 8 10.16 4.11 11.21
N VAL A 9 9.83 3.69 9.99
CA VAL A 9 8.47 3.76 9.48
C VAL A 9 7.61 2.85 10.34
N GLN A 10 6.60 3.42 10.98
CA GLN A 10 5.68 2.71 11.88
C GLN A 10 4.30 2.58 11.22
N GLY A 11 3.52 1.59 11.67
CA GLY A 11 2.14 1.39 11.19
C GLY A 11 2.06 0.86 9.75
N PRO A 12 0.92 1.05 9.05
CA PRO A 12 0.71 0.58 7.67
C PRO A 12 1.83 0.96 6.70
N ALA A 13 2.40 2.17 6.84
CA ALA A 13 3.49 2.64 5.99
C ALA A 13 4.75 1.76 6.08
N SER A 14 4.95 1.00 7.16
CA SER A 14 6.08 0.06 7.29
C SER A 14 6.05 -1.07 6.24
N TYR A 15 4.89 -1.30 5.61
CA TYR A 15 4.73 -2.26 4.53
C TYR A 15 5.08 -1.68 3.16
N PHE A 16 5.20 -0.35 2.99
CA PHE A 16 5.38 0.24 1.66
C PHE A 16 6.63 -0.28 0.94
N PRO A 17 7.82 -0.38 1.57
CA PRO A 17 8.99 -0.93 0.90
C PRO A 17 8.79 -2.37 0.41
N SER A 18 8.05 -3.21 1.15
CA SER A 18 7.79 -4.59 0.75
C SER A 18 6.71 -4.70 -0.32
N ILE A 19 5.71 -3.80 -0.30
CA ILE A 19 4.68 -3.67 -1.33
C ILE A 19 5.33 -3.27 -2.66
N GLU A 20 6.13 -2.21 -2.69
CA GLU A 20 6.83 -1.77 -3.90
C GLU A 20 7.73 -2.87 -4.46
N LYS A 21 8.51 -3.53 -3.58
CA LYS A 21 9.37 -4.66 -3.96
C LYS A 21 8.58 -5.85 -4.54
N LYS A 22 7.39 -6.14 -4.00
CA LYS A 22 6.60 -7.33 -4.40
C LYS A 22 5.76 -7.08 -5.64
N TYR A 23 5.18 -5.89 -5.78
CA TYR A 23 4.21 -5.58 -6.84
C TYR A 23 4.77 -4.66 -7.93
N GLY A 24 6.00 -4.17 -7.78
CA GLY A 24 6.76 -3.51 -8.85
C GLY A 24 6.30 -2.09 -9.21
N GLN A 25 5.46 -1.47 -8.38
CA GLN A 25 4.98 -0.10 -8.56
C GLN A 25 5.20 0.72 -7.30
N PRO A 26 5.49 2.04 -7.42
CA PRO A 26 5.65 2.92 -6.27
C PRO A 26 4.36 3.06 -5.47
N ILE A 27 4.44 3.37 -4.17
CA ILE A 27 3.24 3.48 -3.32
C ILE A 27 2.22 4.49 -3.84
N ALA A 28 2.69 5.59 -4.44
CA ALA A 28 1.85 6.61 -5.06
C ALA A 28 0.94 6.06 -6.16
N HIS A 29 1.38 5.03 -6.90
CA HIS A 29 0.55 4.37 -7.90
C HIS A 29 -0.65 3.68 -7.26
N TRP A 30 -0.43 2.95 -6.16
CA TRP A 30 -1.47 2.23 -5.45
C TRP A 30 -2.47 3.16 -4.75
N ILE A 31 -1.98 4.26 -4.18
CA ILE A 31 -2.83 5.30 -3.59
C ILE A 31 -3.72 5.94 -4.67
N ALA A 32 -3.15 6.29 -5.83
CA ALA A 32 -3.91 6.87 -6.94
C ALA A 32 -5.01 5.92 -7.46
N LEU A 33 -4.75 4.60 -7.50
CA LEU A 33 -5.76 3.60 -7.83
C LEU A 33 -6.92 3.61 -6.83
N VAL A 34 -6.62 3.66 -5.52
CA VAL A 34 -7.65 3.73 -4.48
C VAL A 34 -8.47 5.02 -4.62
N GLU A 35 -7.83 6.17 -4.80
CA GLU A 35 -8.48 7.46 -4.96
C GLU A 35 -9.40 7.50 -6.20
N ALA A 36 -8.95 6.92 -7.32
CA ALA A 36 -9.74 6.82 -8.56
C ALA A 36 -10.97 5.90 -8.42
N THR A 37 -11.02 5.05 -7.40
CA THR A 37 -12.10 4.09 -7.18
C THR A 37 -13.05 4.51 -6.05
N LEU A 38 -12.89 5.70 -5.47
CA LEU A 38 -13.88 6.25 -4.55
C LEU A 38 -15.23 6.45 -5.26
N PRO A 39 -16.38 6.25 -4.56
CA PRO A 39 -16.54 6.20 -3.10
C PRO A 39 -16.67 4.79 -2.53
N LEU A 40 -16.03 3.77 -3.11
CA LEU A 40 -16.10 2.40 -2.57
C LEU A 40 -15.70 2.34 -1.09
N ARG A 41 -16.35 1.44 -0.35
CA ARG A 41 -16.05 1.21 1.08
C ARG A 41 -14.69 0.56 1.24
N HIS A 42 -14.10 0.72 2.42
CA HIS A 42 -12.80 0.15 2.79
C HIS A 42 -12.61 -1.31 2.33
N MET A 43 -13.55 -2.19 2.67
CA MET A 43 -13.44 -3.61 2.32
C MET A 43 -13.62 -3.89 0.82
N GLU A 44 -14.31 -3.02 0.09
CA GLU A 44 -14.46 -3.11 -1.37
C GLU A 44 -13.14 -2.73 -2.05
N LEU A 45 -12.46 -1.67 -1.58
CA LEU A 45 -11.12 -1.28 -2.03
C LEU A 45 -10.08 -2.37 -1.74
N VAL A 46 -10.11 -2.95 -0.53
CA VAL A 46 -9.23 -4.07 -0.15
C VAL A 46 -9.49 -5.29 -1.05
N GLN A 47 -10.75 -5.61 -1.38
CA GLN A 47 -11.05 -6.72 -2.27
C GLN A 47 -10.60 -6.46 -3.70
N MET A 48 -10.80 -5.24 -4.24
CA MET A 48 -10.30 -4.85 -5.56
C MET A 48 -8.78 -5.08 -5.67
N LEU A 49 -8.00 -4.60 -4.69
CA LEU A 49 -6.54 -4.81 -4.66
C LEU A 49 -6.17 -6.30 -4.61
N LYS A 50 -6.95 -7.11 -3.89
CA LYS A 50 -6.73 -8.57 -3.81
C LYS A 50 -7.08 -9.28 -5.11
N THR A 51 -8.18 -8.92 -5.77
CA THR A 51 -8.67 -9.64 -6.96
C THR A 51 -7.94 -9.22 -8.21
N GLU A 52 -7.76 -7.91 -8.42
CA GLU A 52 -7.19 -7.38 -9.66
C GLU A 52 -5.67 -7.38 -9.64
N TYR A 53 -5.06 -7.11 -8.49
CA TYR A 53 -3.61 -6.98 -8.34
C TYR A 53 -2.97 -8.09 -7.50
N GLN A 54 -3.76 -9.11 -7.13
CA GLN A 54 -3.29 -10.28 -6.38
C GLN A 54 -2.56 -9.91 -5.08
N MET A 55 -2.98 -8.80 -4.45
CA MET A 55 -2.39 -8.36 -3.20
C MET A 55 -2.79 -9.28 -2.04
N GLY A 56 -1.87 -9.49 -1.10
CA GLY A 56 -2.18 -10.17 0.16
C GLY A 56 -3.00 -9.26 1.07
N HIS A 57 -3.77 -9.84 2.01
CA HIS A 57 -4.66 -9.06 2.89
C HIS A 57 -3.94 -7.92 3.62
N GLY A 58 -2.77 -8.18 4.22
CA GLY A 58 -2.01 -7.15 4.93
C GLY A 58 -1.49 -6.02 4.02
N HIS A 59 -1.08 -6.34 2.80
CA HIS A 59 -0.60 -5.35 1.83
C HIS A 59 -1.74 -4.48 1.31
N ALA A 60 -2.87 -5.10 0.96
CA ALA A 60 -4.07 -4.38 0.54
C ALA A 60 -4.60 -3.47 1.66
N ASN A 61 -4.66 -3.96 2.90
CA ASN A 61 -5.06 -3.13 4.03
C ASN A 61 -4.09 -1.97 4.26
N ALA A 62 -2.79 -2.19 4.10
CA ALA A 62 -1.80 -1.13 4.32
C ALA A 62 -1.93 0.04 3.34
N ILE A 63 -2.45 -0.19 2.13
CA ILE A 63 -2.67 0.86 1.12
C ILE A 63 -3.96 1.65 1.41
N VAL A 64 -4.99 1.00 1.96
CA VAL A 64 -6.32 1.60 2.19
C VAL A 64 -6.44 2.25 3.58
N ALA A 65 -5.59 1.85 4.54
CA ALA A 65 -5.64 2.28 5.94
C ALA A 65 -5.31 3.76 6.19
#